data_AF-A0A7C8DSG7-F1
#
_entry.id   AF-A0A7C8DSG7-F1
#
_cell.length_a   1.000
_cell.length_b   1.000
_cell.length_c   1.000
_cell.angle_alpha   90.00
_cell.angle_beta   90.00
_cell.angle_gamma   90.00
#
_symmetry.space_group_name_H-M   'P 1'
#
loop_
_entity.id
_entity.type
_entity.pdbx_description
1 polymer ?
#
loop_
_entity_poly.entity_id
_entity_poly.type
_entity_poly.pdbx_seq_one_letter_code
_entity_poly.pdbx_strand_id
1 'polypeptide(L)'
;MSKTEQNLLDAFAGESQANRKYLAFAKQADKEGFPQAAKLFRAAAEAETVHAHAHLRTLGGIKTTAENLKSAIDGETHEFKEMYPEMIAEAKKEGNKAAERSFSFANEVEEVHAGLYQGVLDKLDNPVDVDCYYVC
;
A
#
# COMPACT_ATOMS: atom_id res chain seq x y z
N MET A 1 -15.97 -17.58 5.82
CA MET A 1 -16.07 -16.59 4.74
C MET A 1 -16.95 -17.16 3.63
N SER A 2 -17.95 -16.42 3.19
CA SER A 2 -18.80 -16.78 2.05
C SER A 2 -18.05 -16.62 0.73
N LYS A 3 -18.56 -17.23 -0.35
CA LYS A 3 -17.97 -17.03 -1.69
C LYS A 3 -18.02 -15.57 -2.13
N THR A 4 -19.08 -14.84 -1.77
CA THR A 4 -19.20 -13.41 -2.09
C THR A 4 -18.18 -12.57 -1.32
N GLU A 5 -17.91 -12.87 -0.05
CA GLU A 5 -16.86 -12.20 0.72
C GLU A 5 -15.48 -12.45 0.11
N GLN A 6 -15.18 -13.67 -0.33
CA GLN A 6 -13.93 -13.96 -1.05
C GLN A 6 -13.84 -13.17 -2.35
N ASN A 7 -14.92 -13.12 -3.15
CA ASN A 7 -14.94 -12.37 -4.39
C ASN A 7 -14.71 -10.86 -4.16
N LEU A 8 -15.20 -10.31 -3.04
CA LEU A 8 -14.97 -8.91 -2.67
C LEU A 8 -13.50 -8.67 -2.29
N LEU A 9 -12.85 -9.61 -1.59
CA LEU A 9 -11.41 -9.52 -1.29
C LEU A 9 -10.58 -9.60 -2.57
N ASP A 10 -10.90 -10.54 -3.45
CA ASP A 10 -10.23 -10.69 -4.74
C ASP A 10 -10.38 -9.43 -5.60
N ALA A 11 -11.59 -8.84 -5.62
CA ALA A 11 -11.86 -7.57 -6.29
C ALA A 11 -11.06 -6.41 -5.66
N PHE A 12 -11.05 -6.28 -4.33
CA PHE A 12 -10.26 -5.27 -3.64
C PHE A 12 -8.76 -5.37 -3.98
N ALA A 13 -8.20 -6.57 -4.00
CA ALA A 13 -6.81 -6.80 -4.41
C ALA A 13 -6.58 -6.44 -5.88
N GLY A 14 -7.50 -6.81 -6.77
CA GLY A 14 -7.44 -6.49 -8.20
C GLY A 14 -7.46 -4.99 -8.48
N GLU A 15 -8.41 -4.27 -7.87
CA GLU A 15 -8.54 -2.81 -8.02
C GLU A 15 -7.33 -2.06 -7.44
N SER A 16 -6.80 -2.54 -6.30
CA SER A 16 -5.58 -1.98 -5.69
C SER A 16 -4.37 -2.11 -6.62
N GLN A 17 -4.20 -3.28 -7.27
CA GLN A 17 -3.14 -3.50 -8.25
C GLN A 17 -3.37 -2.66 -9.53
N ALA A 18 -4.61 -2.56 -10.01
CA ALA A 18 -4.95 -1.75 -11.19
C ALA A 18 -4.59 -0.28 -10.99
N ASN A 19 -5.01 0.30 -9.85
CA ASN A 19 -4.68 1.67 -9.47
C ASN A 19 -3.16 1.92 -9.49
N ARG A 20 -2.36 1.08 -8.80
CA ARG A 20 -0.90 1.25 -8.74
C ARG A 20 -0.24 1.14 -10.13
N LYS A 21 -0.71 0.21 -10.97
CA LYS A 21 -0.25 0.08 -12.37
C LYS A 21 -0.56 1.32 -13.20
N TYR A 22 -1.79 1.82 -13.15
CA TYR A 22 -2.20 2.95 -13.97
C TYR A 22 -1.46 4.24 -13.59
N LEU A 23 -1.16 4.47 -12.30
CA LEU A 23 -0.31 5.59 -11.89
C LEU A 23 1.13 5.46 -12.43
N ALA A 24 1.69 4.25 -12.45
CA ALA A 24 3.00 4.01 -13.06
C ALA A 24 2.98 4.22 -14.59
N PHE A 25 1.92 3.76 -15.26
CA PHE A 25 1.74 3.96 -16.71
C PHE A 25 1.54 5.43 -17.07
N ALA A 26 0.82 6.19 -16.24
CA ALA A 26 0.68 7.63 -16.42
C ALA A 26 2.04 8.35 -16.41
N LYS A 27 2.92 8.01 -15.45
CA LYS A 27 4.29 8.56 -15.39
C LYS A 27 5.09 8.22 -16.63
N GLN A 28 4.94 6.99 -17.16
CA GLN A 28 5.62 6.60 -18.39
C GLN A 28 5.09 7.37 -19.60
N ALA A 29 3.77 7.51 -19.72
CA ALA A 29 3.13 8.28 -20.79
C ALA A 29 3.54 9.76 -20.77
N ASP A 30 3.75 10.38 -19.60
CA ASP A 30 4.30 11.74 -19.54
C ASP A 30 5.73 11.81 -20.09
N LYS A 31 6.60 10.86 -19.71
CA LYS A 31 8.00 10.79 -20.19
C LYS A 31 8.09 10.65 -21.70
N GLU A 32 7.15 9.93 -22.30
CA GLU A 32 7.08 9.69 -23.73
C GLU A 32 6.35 10.79 -24.50
N GLY A 33 5.75 11.77 -23.82
CA GLY A 33 5.05 12.88 -24.46
C GLY A 33 3.63 12.55 -24.93
N PHE A 34 2.94 11.63 -24.26
CA PHE A 34 1.54 11.25 -24.52
C PHE A 34 0.58 11.80 -23.45
N PRO A 35 0.29 13.11 -23.43
CA PRO A 35 -0.46 13.76 -22.35
C PRO A 35 -1.92 13.30 -22.23
N GLN A 36 -2.55 12.90 -23.33
CA GLN A 36 -3.93 12.39 -23.29
C GLN A 36 -3.99 11.02 -22.61
N ALA A 37 -3.08 10.09 -22.97
CA ALA A 37 -2.98 8.79 -22.32
C ALA A 37 -2.64 8.93 -20.83
N ALA A 38 -1.70 9.81 -20.49
CA ALA A 38 -1.33 10.06 -19.10
C ALA A 38 -2.50 10.62 -18.27
N LYS A 39 -3.36 11.48 -18.85
CA LYS A 39 -4.59 11.96 -18.20
C LYS A 39 -5.60 10.84 -18.01
N LEU A 40 -5.81 10.00 -19.03
CA LEU A 40 -6.73 8.87 -18.95
C LEU A 40 -6.31 7.87 -17.89
N PHE A 41 -5.03 7.49 -17.84
CA PHE A 41 -4.52 6.57 -16.82
C PHE A 41 -4.70 7.10 -15.40
N ARG A 42 -4.46 8.40 -15.16
CA ARG A 42 -4.72 9.00 -13.85
C ARG A 42 -6.21 8.97 -13.50
N ALA A 43 -7.08 9.34 -14.43
CA ALA A 43 -8.53 9.32 -14.20
C ALA A 43 -9.05 7.90 -13.92
N ALA A 44 -8.54 6.90 -14.65
CA ALA A 44 -8.84 5.50 -14.38
C ALA A 44 -8.32 5.05 -13.01
N ALA A 45 -7.10 5.42 -12.62
CA ALA A 45 -6.56 5.12 -11.31
C ALA A 45 -7.46 5.66 -10.18
N GLU A 46 -7.93 6.90 -10.29
CA GLU A 46 -8.88 7.48 -9.32
C GLU A 46 -10.20 6.68 -9.28
N ALA A 47 -10.71 6.22 -10.42
CA ALA A 47 -11.88 5.35 -10.46
C ALA A 47 -11.65 4.01 -9.73
N GLU A 48 -10.49 3.37 -9.93
CA GLU A 48 -10.18 2.11 -9.24
C GLU A 48 -10.01 2.31 -7.73
N THR A 49 -9.57 3.49 -7.27
CA THR A 49 -9.61 3.83 -5.84
C THR A 49 -11.05 3.87 -5.31
N VAL A 50 -11.99 4.44 -6.07
CA VAL A 50 -13.41 4.44 -5.69
C VAL A 50 -13.95 3.00 -5.60
N HIS A 51 -13.64 2.15 -6.58
CA HIS A 51 -14.05 0.74 -6.58
C HIS A 51 -13.46 -0.03 -5.39
N ALA A 52 -12.15 0.06 -5.18
CA ALA A 52 -11.45 -0.59 -4.06
C ALA A 52 -12.05 -0.19 -2.71
N HIS A 53 -12.26 1.12 -2.49
CA HIS A 53 -12.86 1.61 -1.24
C HIS A 53 -14.31 1.16 -1.06
N ALA A 54 -15.09 1.03 -2.13
CA ALA A 54 -16.46 0.51 -2.06
C ALA A 54 -16.48 -0.98 -1.65
N HIS A 55 -15.59 -1.79 -2.20
CA HIS A 55 -15.45 -3.20 -1.82
C HIS A 55 -14.95 -3.36 -0.39
N LEU A 56 -13.91 -2.62 0.02
CA LEU A 56 -13.38 -2.65 1.38
C LEU A 56 -14.43 -2.22 2.41
N ARG A 57 -15.25 -1.21 2.08
CA ARG A 57 -16.37 -0.78 2.93
C ARG A 57 -17.44 -1.86 3.05
N THR A 58 -17.77 -2.53 1.94
CA THR A 58 -18.75 -3.63 1.93
C THR A 58 -18.28 -4.81 2.77
N LEU A 59 -16.97 -5.06 2.82
CA LEU A 59 -16.34 -6.06 3.68
C LEU A 59 -16.25 -5.64 5.16
N GLY A 60 -16.60 -4.41 5.51
CA GLY A 60 -16.41 -3.88 6.87
C GLY A 60 -14.94 -3.66 7.23
N GLY A 61 -14.05 -3.52 6.23
CA GLY A 61 -12.62 -3.32 6.42
C GLY A 61 -12.22 -1.90 6.81
N ILE A 62 -13.14 -0.93 6.73
CA ILE A 62 -12.91 0.45 7.18
C ILE A 62 -13.57 0.63 8.55
N LYS A 63 -12.76 0.74 9.60
CA LYS A 63 -13.19 0.82 11.00
C LYS A 63 -12.90 2.20 11.60
N THR A 64 -12.88 2.32 12.92
CA THR A 64 -12.44 3.56 13.60
C THR A 64 -10.96 3.86 13.30
N THR A 65 -10.55 5.13 13.43
CA THR A 65 -9.14 5.52 13.23
C THR A 65 -8.19 4.70 14.10
N ALA A 66 -8.54 4.46 15.38
CA ALA A 66 -7.72 3.65 16.27
C ALA A 66 -7.59 2.19 15.78
N GLU A 67 -8.66 1.59 15.28
CA GLU A 67 -8.62 0.22 14.73
C GLU A 67 -7.86 0.15 13.41
N ASN A 68 -8.00 1.15 12.54
CA ASN A 68 -7.27 1.21 11.27
C ASN A 68 -5.76 1.40 11.52
N LEU A 69 -5.37 2.24 12.49
CA LEU A 69 -3.97 2.41 12.90
C LEU A 69 -3.37 1.10 13.43
N LYS A 70 -4.10 0.37 14.29
CA LYS A 70 -3.68 -0.95 14.77
C LYS A 70 -3.50 -1.93 13.62
N SER A 71 -4.46 -1.99 12.70
CA SER A 71 -4.36 -2.84 11.52
C SER A 71 -3.16 -2.49 10.64
N ALA A 72 -2.81 -1.21 10.51
CA ALA A 72 -1.63 -0.79 9.78
C ALA A 72 -0.35 -1.22 10.52
N ILE A 73 -0.25 -0.98 11.83
CA ILE A 73 0.89 -1.42 12.66
C ILE A 73 1.11 -2.93 12.55
N ASP A 74 0.05 -3.73 12.64
CA ASP A 74 0.11 -5.18 12.53
C ASP A 74 0.62 -5.61 11.14
N GLY A 75 0.13 -4.96 10.08
CA GLY A 75 0.56 -5.19 8.70
C GLY A 75 2.04 -4.86 8.50
N GLU A 76 2.44 -3.61 8.75
CA GLU A 76 3.83 -3.14 8.64
C GLU A 76 4.78 -4.04 9.47
N THR A 77 4.38 -4.40 10.70
CA THR A 77 5.17 -5.27 11.59
C THR A 77 5.37 -6.67 11.01
N HIS A 78 4.32 -7.26 10.44
CA HIS A 78 4.44 -8.55 9.77
C HIS A 78 5.35 -8.44 8.54
N GLU A 79 5.25 -7.35 7.78
CA GLU A 79 6.07 -7.12 6.60
C GLU A 79 7.57 -7.08 6.94
N PHE A 80 8.01 -6.27 7.91
CA PHE A 80 9.44 -6.13 8.21
C PHE A 80 10.03 -7.23 9.10
N LYS A 81 9.20 -7.96 9.87
CA LYS A 81 9.70 -9.05 10.74
C LYS A 81 9.70 -10.41 10.07
N GLU A 82 8.78 -10.65 9.13
CA GLU A 82 8.53 -11.98 8.58
C GLU A 82 8.58 -11.98 7.05
N MET A 83 7.69 -11.23 6.39
CA MET A 83 7.51 -11.32 4.93
C MET A 83 8.76 -10.91 4.14
N TYR A 84 9.27 -9.69 4.33
CA TYR A 84 10.41 -9.22 3.56
C TYR A 84 11.72 -9.94 3.93
N PRO A 85 12.03 -10.27 5.20
CA PRO A 85 13.20 -11.07 5.52
C PRO A 85 13.24 -12.42 4.77
N GLU A 86 12.11 -13.11 4.67
CA GLU A 86 11.98 -14.35 3.90
C GLU A 86 12.20 -14.11 2.39
N MET A 87 11.56 -13.09 1.83
CA MET A 87 11.70 -12.73 0.41
C MET A 87 13.13 -12.32 0.05
N ILE A 88 13.82 -11.58 0.92
CA ILE A 88 15.22 -11.19 0.76
C ILE A 88 16.13 -12.41 0.78
N ALA A 89 15.90 -13.36 1.70
CA ALA A 89 16.67 -14.59 1.79
C ALA A 89 16.53 -15.44 0.52
N GLU A 90 15.32 -15.59 -0.02
CA GLU A 90 15.10 -16.32 -1.26
C GLU A 90 15.73 -15.59 -2.46
N ALA A 91 15.56 -14.27 -2.58
CA ALA A 91 16.18 -13.48 -3.64
C ALA A 91 17.72 -13.59 -3.62
N LYS A 92 18.33 -13.65 -2.43
CA LYS A 92 19.77 -13.90 -2.26
C LYS A 92 20.17 -15.29 -2.74
N LYS A 93 19.38 -16.31 -2.40
CA LYS A 93 19.60 -17.71 -2.80
C LYS A 93 19.51 -17.90 -4.31
N GLU A 94 18.58 -17.19 -4.97
CA GLU A 94 18.42 -17.19 -6.42
C GLU A 94 19.42 -16.29 -7.15
N GLY A 95 20.15 -15.44 -6.43
CA GLY A 95 21.05 -14.45 -7.03
C GLY A 95 20.35 -13.27 -7.72
N ASN A 96 19.04 -13.07 -7.45
CA ASN A 96 18.26 -11.98 -8.02
C ASN A 96 18.51 -10.66 -7.28
N LYS A 97 19.60 -9.97 -7.66
CA LYS A 97 20.04 -8.71 -7.03
C LYS A 97 19.06 -7.55 -7.15
N ALA A 98 18.21 -7.55 -8.17
CA ALA A 98 17.20 -6.51 -8.33
C ALA A 98 16.07 -6.67 -7.31
N ALA A 99 15.56 -7.89 -7.15
CA ALA A 99 14.56 -8.22 -6.15
C ALA A 99 15.09 -8.04 -4.72
N GLU A 100 16.30 -8.57 -4.43
CA GLU A 100 16.97 -8.40 -3.13
C GLU A 100 17.02 -6.92 -2.72
N ARG A 101 17.45 -6.04 -3.63
CA ARG A 101 17.52 -4.60 -3.37
C ARG A 101 16.14 -4.01 -3.13
N SER A 102 15.17 -4.33 -3.98
CA SER A 102 13.80 -3.80 -3.86
C SER A 102 13.17 -4.17 -2.53
N PHE A 103 13.29 -5.44 -2.11
CA PHE A 103 12.75 -5.90 -0.83
C PHE A 103 13.51 -5.32 0.36
N SER A 104 14.83 -5.19 0.26
CA SER A 104 15.63 -4.60 1.36
C SER A 104 15.24 -3.14 1.60
N PHE A 105 15.03 -2.36 0.54
CA PHE A 105 14.61 -0.97 0.69
C PHE A 105 13.19 -0.84 1.26
N ALA A 106 12.26 -1.71 0.87
CA ALA A 106 10.92 -1.73 1.47
C ALA A 106 11.01 -2.08 2.96
N ASN A 107 11.71 -3.16 3.30
CA ASN A 107 11.87 -3.63 4.68
C ASN A 107 12.43 -2.58 5.64
N GLU A 108 13.43 -1.80 5.21
CA GLU A 108 14.01 -0.72 6.02
C GLU A 108 12.99 0.39 6.34
N VAL A 109 12.01 0.61 5.46
CA VAL A 109 11.01 1.68 5.61
C VAL A 109 9.77 1.21 6.36
N GLU A 110 9.36 -0.06 6.23
CA GLU A 110 8.15 -0.53 6.93
C GLU A 110 8.31 -0.50 8.47
N GLU A 111 9.54 -0.66 9.01
CA GLU A 111 9.81 -0.43 10.43
C GLU A 111 9.54 1.05 10.83
N VAL A 112 9.90 1.99 9.95
CA VAL A 112 9.61 3.41 10.15
C VAL A 112 8.10 3.67 10.09
N HIS A 113 7.37 3.08 9.14
CA HIS A 113 5.92 3.18 9.06
C HIS A 113 5.23 2.68 10.33
N ALA A 114 5.60 1.49 10.82
CA ALA A 114 5.06 0.94 12.06
C ALA A 114 5.28 1.90 13.25
N GLY A 115 6.49 2.47 13.37
CA GLY A 115 6.82 3.45 14.40
C GLY A 115 5.99 4.74 14.31
N LEU A 116 5.77 5.26 13.09
CA LEU A 116 4.95 6.45 12.86
C LEU A 116 3.48 6.19 13.22
N TYR A 117 2.91 5.07 12.79
CA TYR A 117 1.52 4.72 13.13
C TYR A 117 1.34 4.52 14.64
N GLN A 118 2.28 3.84 15.30
CA GLN A 118 2.26 3.69 16.76
C GLN A 118 2.30 5.04 17.47
N GLY A 119 3.18 5.95 17.03
CA GLY A 119 3.28 7.29 17.59
C GLY A 119 2.00 8.12 17.44
N VAL A 120 1.27 7.97 16.34
CA VAL A 120 -0.05 8.60 16.13
C VAL A 120 -1.10 7.94 17.02
N LEU A 121 -1.11 6.60 17.12
CA LEU A 121 -2.06 5.87 17.95
C LEU A 121 -1.94 6.23 19.44
N ASP A 122 -0.72 6.33 19.95
CA ASP A 122 -0.42 6.68 21.35
C ASP A 122 -0.90 8.09 21.74
N LYS A 123 -1.01 8.97 20.75
CA LYS A 123 -1.39 10.38 20.93
C LYS A 123 -2.77 10.69 20.34
N LEU A 124 -3.58 9.68 20.03
CA LEU A 124 -4.84 9.89 19.33
C LEU A 124 -5.82 10.77 20.12
N ASP A 125 -5.80 10.68 21.45
CA ASP A 125 -6.63 11.51 22.35
C ASP A 125 -6.04 12.93 22.56
N ASN A 126 -4.77 13.15 22.22
CA ASN A 126 -4.07 14.44 22.33
C ASN A 126 -3.24 14.67 21.06
N PRO A 127 -3.89 14.93 19.91
CA PRO A 127 -3.24 14.94 18.63
C PRO A 127 -2.20 16.06 18.55
N VAL A 128 -1.04 15.73 17.97
CA VAL A 128 -0.01 16.70 17.63
C VAL A 128 -0.22 17.08 16.17
N ASP A 129 -0.38 18.37 15.93
CA ASP A 129 -0.43 18.90 14.57
C ASP A 129 0.96 18.79 13.93
N VAL A 130 1.01 18.28 12.70
CA VAL A 130 2.25 18.09 11.95
C VAL A 130 2.07 18.69 10.56
N ASP A 131 3.02 19.55 10.17
CA ASP A 131 2.92 20.26 8.89
C ASP A 131 3.02 19.31 7.68
N CYS A 132 3.82 18.25 7.79
CA CYS A 132 4.09 17.32 6.69
C CYS A 132 4.76 16.01 7.12
N TYR A 133 4.59 14.98 6.28
CA TYR A 133 5.40 13.77 6.25
C TYR A 133 6.19 13.72 4.92
N TYR A 134 7.44 13.29 4.95
CA TYR A 134 8.33 13.25 3.78
C TYR A 134 8.55 11.82 3.29
N VAL A 135 8.62 11.65 1.98
CA VAL A 135 8.92 10.38 1.30
C VAL A 135 10.10 10.61 0.35
N CYS A 136 11.02 9.66 0.29
CA CYS A 136 12.21 9.66 -0.57
C CYS A 136 11.84 9.65 -2.06
#